data_AF-A0AAD9Q621-F1
#
_entry.id   AF-A0AAD9Q621-F1
#
_cell.length_a   1.000
_cell.length_b   1.000
_cell.length_c   1.000
_cell.angle_alpha   90.00
_cell.angle_beta   90.00
_cell.angle_gamma   90.00
#
_symmetry.space_group_name_H-M   'P 1'
#
loop_
_entity.id
_entity.type
_entity.pdbx_description
1 polymer ?
#
loop_
_entity_poly.entity_id
_entity_poly.type
_entity_poly.pdbx_seq_one_letter_code
_entity_poly.pdbx_strand_id
1 'polypeptide(L)'
;MGCFPSRLRRNLNNNDGDSFIDLDEEDTPLLNEISRTQQTGHIIPQRQVRDQELIEQEDTELETTLLKLEHARGWREKIQKVETQTELETYRLKIVGLLDSATMEMSRLTKENRHYDVEKVVNSITHLRNAIGDHFFEASGINAFGREVTDMESCVITGGQYFKPVMIQDDDDSIVKLYFFTVSDVDSTEVLFRYYLEHVSFLEDSFALGLVTPDGHTQVEIYGSMCPSYWTIRRDVISNVTRRLNRLEDSYAFDCLSDYDTPLPMR
;
A
#
# COMPACT_ATOMS: atom_id res chain seq x y z
N MET A 1 5.14 -5.52 17.24
CA MET A 1 4.16 -4.87 16.35
C MET A 1 4.89 -3.99 15.34
N GLY A 2 5.01 -4.44 14.09
CA GLY A 2 5.70 -3.70 13.03
C GLY A 2 4.84 -2.54 12.54
N CYS A 3 5.15 -1.32 12.97
CA CYS A 3 4.62 -0.11 12.35
C CYS A 3 5.49 0.20 11.13
N PHE A 4 4.88 0.22 9.94
CA PHE A 4 5.48 0.93 8.81
C PHE A 4 5.58 2.42 9.19
N PRO A 5 6.76 3.06 9.06
CA PRO A 5 6.86 4.48 9.28
C PRO A 5 6.09 5.21 8.16
N SER A 6 5.06 5.96 8.54
CA SER A 6 4.33 6.92 7.70
C SER A 6 5.23 8.12 7.36
N ARG A 7 6.29 7.89 6.58
CA ARG A 7 7.17 8.95 6.07
C ARG A 7 7.21 8.92 4.54
N LEU A 8 6.06 9.15 3.93
CA LEU A 8 5.98 9.53 2.52
C LEU A 8 5.25 10.88 2.41
N ARG A 9 5.89 11.93 2.93
CA ARG A 9 5.74 13.33 2.50
C ARG A 9 6.74 14.21 3.25
N ARG A 10 7.95 14.32 2.71
CA ARG A 10 8.74 15.56 2.83
C ARG A 10 8.89 16.14 1.44
N ASN A 11 8.14 17.22 1.20
CA ASN A 11 8.39 18.29 0.26
C ASN A 11 8.98 17.92 -1.11
N LEU A 12 8.09 17.67 -2.07
CA LEU A 12 8.29 18.14 -3.45
C LEU A 12 8.35 19.67 -3.41
N ASN A 13 9.57 20.20 -3.46
CA ASN A 13 10.00 21.61 -3.56
C ASN A 13 10.96 21.95 -2.41
N ASN A 14 12.20 21.49 -2.54
CA ASN A 14 13.39 22.30 -2.32
C ASN A 14 14.58 21.56 -2.94
N ASN A 15 15.24 22.21 -3.89
CA ASN A 15 16.61 21.90 -4.28
C ASN A 15 17.47 22.03 -3.03
N ASP A 16 17.94 20.92 -2.47
CA ASP A 16 19.19 20.83 -1.72
C ASP A 16 19.65 19.37 -1.75
N GLY A 17 20.90 19.17 -2.14
CA GLY A 17 21.49 17.87 -2.42
C GLY A 17 21.75 16.99 -1.20
N ASP A 18 22.09 15.74 -1.52
CA ASP A 18 22.71 14.71 -0.68
C ASP A 18 21.80 13.92 0.28
N SER A 19 21.28 12.80 -0.23
CA SER A 19 21.77 11.45 0.14
C SER A 19 20.87 10.41 -0.52
N PHE A 20 21.03 10.30 -1.84
CA PHE A 20 20.58 9.14 -2.59
C PHE A 20 21.41 7.96 -2.08
N ILE A 21 20.77 6.94 -1.51
CA ILE A 21 21.47 5.68 -1.24
C ILE A 21 21.72 5.07 -2.61
N ASP A 22 22.94 5.27 -3.10
CA ASP A 22 23.47 4.60 -4.28
C ASP A 22 23.22 3.11 -4.13
N LEU A 23 22.25 2.62 -4.89
CA LEU A 23 22.17 1.21 -5.22
C LEU A 23 23.44 0.93 -6.03
N ASP A 24 24.37 0.17 -5.45
CA ASP A 24 25.62 -0.23 -6.10
C ASP A 24 25.39 -0.49 -7.60
N GLU A 25 26.03 0.33 -8.44
CA GLU A 25 25.97 0.28 -9.91
C GLU A 25 26.51 -1.03 -10.52
N GLU A 26 26.95 -1.99 -9.70
CA GLU A 26 27.52 -3.26 -10.17
C GLU A 26 26.49 -4.35 -10.51
N ASP A 27 25.22 -4.23 -10.11
CA ASP A 27 24.19 -5.27 -10.35
C ASP A 27 23.09 -4.84 -11.35
N THR A 28 23.20 -3.67 -12.00
CA THR A 28 22.28 -3.23 -13.07
C THR A 28 22.81 -3.61 -14.46
N PRO A 29 22.10 -4.40 -15.28
CA PRO A 29 22.52 -4.64 -16.66
C PRO A 29 22.37 -3.35 -17.48
N LEU A 30 23.51 -2.82 -17.93
CA LEU A 30 23.59 -1.77 -18.94
C LEU A 30 22.94 -2.25 -20.25
N LEU A 31 21.72 -1.81 -20.53
CA LEU A 31 21.12 -1.94 -21.86
C LEU A 31 21.73 -0.88 -22.78
N ASN A 32 22.89 -1.21 -23.36
CA ASN A 32 23.48 -0.43 -24.43
C ASN A 32 22.69 -0.60 -25.75
N GLU A 33 22.44 0.55 -26.35
CA GLU A 33 21.88 0.81 -27.67
C GLU A 33 22.41 -0.07 -28.81
N ILE A 34 21.52 -0.69 -29.58
CA ILE A 34 21.62 -0.88 -31.05
C ILE A 34 20.14 -1.04 -31.53
N SER A 35 19.55 -0.32 -32.48
CA SER A 35 20.03 0.00 -33.83
C SER A 35 19.23 1.14 -34.47
N ARG A 36 19.94 2.02 -35.17
CA ARG A 36 19.39 2.90 -36.20
C ARG A 36 18.82 2.09 -37.36
N THR A 37 17.59 2.39 -37.78
CA THR A 37 17.17 2.22 -39.19
C THR A 37 16.16 3.30 -39.61
N GLN A 38 16.67 4.21 -40.44
CA GLN A 38 16.07 4.90 -41.59
C GLN A 38 14.60 5.37 -41.55
N GLN A 39 14.48 6.68 -41.78
CA GLN A 39 13.27 7.46 -42.04
C GLN A 39 12.48 6.94 -43.26
N THR A 40 11.15 6.83 -43.09
CA THR A 40 10.17 7.13 -44.14
C THR A 40 8.99 7.86 -43.51
N GLY A 41 8.72 9.06 -44.00
CA GLY A 41 7.77 10.00 -43.40
C GLY A 41 6.32 9.51 -43.44
N HIS A 42 5.75 9.37 -42.25
CA HIS A 42 4.30 9.46 -42.03
C HIS A 42 4.07 10.48 -40.92
N ILE A 43 3.33 11.54 -41.24
CA ILE A 43 2.89 12.54 -40.26
C ILE A 43 1.82 11.85 -39.41
N ILE A 44 2.25 11.24 -38.31
CA ILE A 44 1.35 10.72 -37.29
C ILE A 44 0.82 11.94 -36.52
N PRO A 45 -0.50 12.09 -36.30
CA PRO A 45 -1.06 13.17 -35.51
C PRO A 45 -0.42 13.18 -34.12
N GLN A 46 0.16 14.32 -33.68
CA GLN A 46 0.89 14.46 -32.41
C GLN A 46 0.13 13.96 -31.16
N ARG A 47 -1.21 13.87 -31.24
CA ARG A 47 -2.04 13.32 -30.17
C ARG A 47 -1.89 11.80 -30.02
N GLN A 48 -1.80 11.06 -31.13
CA GLN A 48 -1.63 9.60 -31.11
C GLN A 48 -0.23 9.18 -30.65
N VAL A 49 0.79 9.98 -30.95
CA VAL A 49 2.17 9.72 -30.49
C VAL A 49 2.26 9.87 -28.97
N ARG A 50 1.65 10.92 -28.41
CA ARG A 50 1.67 11.17 -26.96
C ARG A 50 0.88 10.10 -26.19
N ASP A 51 -0.27 9.68 -26.70
CA ASP A 51 -1.06 8.61 -26.08
C ASP A 51 -0.33 7.25 -26.14
N GLN A 52 0.41 6.98 -27.23
CA GLN A 52 1.23 5.78 -27.39
C GLN A 52 2.49 5.79 -26.51
N GLU A 53 3.19 6.92 -26.41
CA GLU A 53 4.35 7.10 -25.52
C GLU A 53 3.97 6.94 -24.04
N LEU A 54 2.79 7.42 -23.63
CA LEU A 54 2.28 7.23 -22.28
C LEU A 54 1.98 5.76 -21.99
N ILE A 55 1.33 5.04 -22.91
CA ILE A 55 1.06 3.61 -22.76
C ILE A 55 2.36 2.79 -22.70
N GLU A 56 3.34 3.12 -23.55
CA GLU A 56 4.66 2.46 -23.55
C GLU A 56 5.45 2.74 -22.27
N GLN A 57 5.38 3.96 -21.74
CA GLN A 57 6.00 4.33 -20.47
C GLN A 57 5.32 3.63 -19.28
N GLU A 58 3.99 3.52 -19.27
CA GLU A 58 3.22 2.85 -18.22
C GLU A 58 3.51 1.35 -18.12
N ASP A 59 3.71 0.67 -19.25
CA ASP A 59 4.09 -0.75 -19.25
C ASP A 59 5.56 -0.95 -18.85
N THR A 60 6.42 0.05 -19.08
CA THR A 60 7.83 0.03 -18.67
C THR A 60 8.00 0.07 -17.15
N GLU A 61 7.17 0.83 -16.42
CA GLU A 61 7.25 0.93 -14.95
C GLU A 61 6.83 -0.38 -14.26
N LEU A 62 5.78 -1.02 -14.77
CA LEU A 62 5.34 -2.34 -14.30
C LEU A 62 6.42 -3.40 -14.56
N GLU A 63 6.95 -3.46 -15.78
CA GLU A 63 8.01 -4.40 -16.14
C GLU A 63 9.26 -4.19 -15.28
N THR A 64 9.67 -2.95 -15.08
CA THR A 64 10.78 -2.58 -14.20
C THR A 64 10.55 -3.05 -12.76
N THR A 65 9.33 -2.87 -12.23
CA THR A 65 8.97 -3.31 -10.88
C THR A 65 9.05 -4.83 -10.75
N LEU A 66 8.52 -5.56 -11.74
CA LEU A 66 8.58 -7.02 -11.78
C LEU A 66 10.02 -7.53 -11.88
N LEU A 67 10.87 -6.91 -12.71
CA LEU A 67 12.29 -7.25 -12.84
C LEU A 67 13.06 -7.01 -11.54
N LYS A 68 12.80 -5.90 -10.83
CA LYS A 68 13.41 -5.62 -9.52
C LYS A 68 13.02 -6.69 -8.48
N LEU A 69 11.75 -7.08 -8.45
CA LEU A 69 11.26 -8.15 -7.56
C LEU A 69 11.87 -9.51 -7.91
N GLU A 70 12.04 -9.81 -9.20
CA GLU A 70 12.68 -11.03 -9.67
C GLU A 70 14.16 -11.07 -9.31
N HIS A 71 14.91 -9.99 -9.57
CA HIS A 71 16.32 -9.89 -9.21
C HIS A 71 16.56 -10.06 -7.71
N ALA A 72 15.70 -9.46 -6.88
CA ALA A 72 15.77 -9.59 -5.42
C ALA A 72 15.58 -11.04 -4.93
N ARG A 73 14.98 -11.94 -5.72
CA ARG A 73 14.92 -13.37 -5.38
C ARG A 73 16.30 -14.00 -5.29
N GLY A 74 17.24 -13.52 -6.09
CA GLY A 74 18.64 -13.96 -6.08
C GLY A 74 19.37 -13.60 -4.77
N TRP A 75 18.82 -12.69 -3.96
CA TRP A 75 19.44 -12.29 -2.69
C TRP A 75 19.39 -13.37 -1.62
N ARG A 76 18.63 -14.46 -1.81
CA ARG A 76 18.56 -15.59 -0.88
C ARG A 76 19.94 -16.06 -0.41
N GLU A 77 20.86 -16.29 -1.35
CA GLU A 77 22.20 -16.79 -1.02
C GLU A 77 23.02 -15.77 -0.23
N LYS A 78 22.85 -14.47 -0.53
CA LYS A 78 23.51 -13.38 0.18
C LYS A 78 22.92 -13.23 1.60
N ILE A 79 21.59 -13.32 1.74
CA ILE A 79 20.86 -13.23 3.01
C ILE A 79 21.19 -14.41 3.93
N GLN A 80 21.36 -15.62 3.40
CA GLN A 80 21.72 -16.81 4.20
C GLN A 80 23.11 -16.71 4.84
N LYS A 81 23.99 -15.87 4.29
CA LYS A 81 25.35 -15.65 4.78
C LYS A 81 25.44 -14.46 5.74
N VAL A 82 24.32 -13.83 6.08
CA VAL A 82 24.27 -12.72 7.03
C VAL A 82 24.61 -13.25 8.42
N GLU A 83 25.70 -12.75 9.00
CA GLU A 83 26.16 -13.13 10.34
C GLU A 83 26.00 -11.99 11.35
N THR A 84 25.86 -10.75 10.86
CA THR A 84 25.80 -9.56 11.70
C THR A 84 24.42 -8.89 11.66
N GLN A 85 24.07 -8.22 12.77
CA GLN A 85 22.83 -7.44 12.86
C GLN A 85 22.80 -6.28 11.85
N THR A 86 23.95 -5.68 11.56
CA THR A 86 24.08 -4.55 10.61
C THR A 86 23.76 -4.99 9.18
N GLU A 87 24.26 -6.16 8.77
CA GLU A 87 23.95 -6.74 7.46
C GLU A 87 22.47 -7.14 7.36
N LEU A 88 21.90 -7.72 8.43
CA LEU A 88 20.47 -8.03 8.49
C LEU A 88 19.63 -6.76 8.29
N GLU A 89 19.96 -5.68 9.01
CA GLU A 89 19.27 -4.40 8.87
C GLU A 89 19.43 -3.81 7.46
N THR A 90 20.59 -4.01 6.83
CA THR A 90 20.84 -3.55 5.45
C THR A 90 19.92 -4.26 4.46
N TYR A 91 19.81 -5.60 4.52
CA TYR A 91 18.89 -6.34 3.67
C TYR A 91 17.43 -6.05 4.00
N ARG A 92 17.10 -5.85 5.28
CA ARG A 92 15.77 -5.41 5.71
C ARG A 92 15.39 -4.10 5.03
N LEU A 93 16.24 -3.08 5.07
CA LEU A 93 15.99 -1.80 4.40
C LEU A 93 15.86 -1.94 2.89
N LYS A 94 16.70 -2.77 2.25
CA LYS A 94 16.59 -3.06 0.80
C LYS A 94 15.25 -3.69 0.44
N ILE A 95 14.77 -4.66 1.24
CA ILE A 95 13.47 -5.32 1.02
C ILE A 95 12.32 -4.35 1.28
N VAL A 96 12.36 -3.57 2.36
CA VAL A 96 11.33 -2.55 2.65
C VAL A 96 11.25 -1.54 1.51
N GLY A 97 12.37 -0.98 1.05
CA GLY A 97 12.39 -0.04 -0.07
C GLY A 97 11.83 -0.63 -1.37
N LEU A 98 12.09 -1.92 -1.62
CA LEU A 98 11.52 -2.63 -2.77
C LEU A 98 10.00 -2.81 -2.64
N LEU A 99 9.51 -3.17 -1.45
CA LEU A 99 8.07 -3.32 -1.18
C LEU A 99 7.34 -1.96 -1.25
N ASP A 100 7.96 -0.88 -0.79
CA ASP A 100 7.41 0.48 -0.88
C ASP A 100 7.34 0.93 -2.34
N SER A 101 8.39 0.69 -3.14
CA SER A 101 8.38 0.97 -4.59
C SER A 101 7.28 0.18 -5.29
N ALA A 102 7.10 -1.10 -4.96
CA ALA A 102 6.03 -1.92 -5.52
C ALA A 102 4.64 -1.43 -5.08
N THR A 103 4.50 -0.93 -3.85
CA THR A 103 3.26 -0.33 -3.35
C THR A 103 2.87 0.90 -4.15
N MET A 104 3.83 1.78 -4.45
CA MET A 104 3.59 2.98 -5.27
C MET A 104 3.12 2.60 -6.68
N GLU A 105 3.76 1.60 -7.29
CA GLU A 105 3.36 1.11 -8.61
C GLU A 105 1.97 0.46 -8.60
N MET A 106 1.67 -0.39 -7.60
CA MET A 106 0.33 -0.96 -7.43
C MET A 106 -0.73 0.12 -7.18
N SER A 107 -0.38 1.22 -6.50
CA SER A 107 -1.28 2.36 -6.30
C SER A 107 -1.60 3.06 -7.62
N ARG A 108 -0.60 3.25 -8.49
CA ARG A 108 -0.78 3.80 -9.84
C ARG A 108 -1.70 2.90 -10.68
N LEU A 109 -1.39 1.61 -10.77
CA LEU A 109 -2.21 0.62 -11.48
C LEU A 109 -3.64 0.53 -10.95
N THR A 110 -3.83 0.70 -9.63
CA THR A 110 -5.16 0.75 -9.02
C THR A 110 -5.95 1.97 -9.49
N LYS A 111 -5.33 3.16 -9.57
CA LYS A 111 -5.96 4.38 -10.11
C LYS A 111 -6.38 4.20 -11.57
N GLU A 112 -5.66 3.39 -12.34
CA GLU A 112 -5.95 3.02 -13.74
C GLU A 112 -6.95 1.86 -13.88
N ASN A 113 -7.46 1.31 -12.77
CA ASN A 113 -8.32 0.11 -12.74
C ASN A 113 -7.65 -1.16 -13.32
N ARG A 114 -6.32 -1.21 -13.38
CA ARG A 114 -5.52 -2.36 -13.85
C ARG A 114 -5.34 -3.39 -12.73
N HIS A 115 -6.44 -3.84 -12.12
CA HIS A 115 -6.41 -4.77 -10.98
C HIS A 115 -5.69 -6.09 -11.27
N TYR A 116 -5.77 -6.58 -12.51
CA TYR A 116 -5.06 -7.79 -12.92
C TYR A 116 -3.53 -7.64 -12.82
N ASP A 117 -3.00 -6.47 -13.20
CA ASP A 117 -1.56 -6.20 -13.13
C ASP A 117 -1.09 -6.01 -11.69
N VAL A 118 -1.93 -5.43 -10.82
CA VAL A 118 -1.68 -5.41 -9.38
C VAL A 118 -1.51 -6.83 -8.82
N GLU A 119 -2.36 -7.79 -9.21
CA GLU A 119 -2.20 -9.18 -8.77
C GLU A 119 -0.90 -9.82 -9.30
N LYS A 120 -0.37 -9.41 -10.46
CA LYS A 120 0.96 -9.87 -10.91
C LYS A 120 2.06 -9.41 -9.96
N VAL A 121 2.02 -8.15 -9.54
CA VAL A 121 3.01 -7.59 -8.60
C VAL A 121 2.89 -8.30 -7.24
N VAL A 122 1.68 -8.51 -6.73
CA VAL A 122 1.40 -9.28 -5.49
C VAL A 122 1.97 -10.69 -5.57
N ASN A 123 1.76 -11.38 -6.70
CA ASN A 123 2.32 -12.70 -6.91
C ASN A 123 3.85 -12.63 -6.88
N SER A 124 4.48 -11.67 -7.56
CA SER A 124 5.94 -11.50 -7.52
C SER A 124 6.49 -11.22 -6.12
N ILE A 125 5.81 -10.40 -5.32
CA ILE A 125 6.13 -10.15 -3.90
C ILE A 125 6.03 -11.45 -3.07
N THR A 126 4.97 -12.23 -3.28
CA THR A 126 4.77 -13.50 -2.56
C THR A 126 5.86 -14.51 -2.89
N HIS A 127 6.25 -14.61 -4.16
CA HIS A 127 7.35 -15.47 -4.58
C HIS A 127 8.71 -14.99 -4.06
N LEU A 128 8.95 -13.67 -3.97
CA LEU A 128 10.15 -13.11 -3.34
C LEU A 128 10.25 -13.57 -1.88
N ARG A 129 9.16 -13.43 -1.13
CA ARG A 129 9.06 -13.88 0.26
C ARG A 129 9.34 -15.38 0.39
N ASN A 130 8.76 -16.20 -0.49
CA ASN A 130 9.00 -17.64 -0.49
C ASN A 130 10.43 -18.03 -0.88
N ALA A 131 11.07 -17.29 -1.80
CA ALA A 131 12.44 -17.54 -2.23
C ALA A 131 13.45 -17.25 -1.12
N ILE A 132 13.32 -16.09 -0.46
CA ILE A 132 14.20 -15.68 0.64
C ILE A 132 13.97 -16.58 1.88
N GLY A 133 12.71 -16.85 2.21
CA GLY A 133 12.31 -17.76 3.28
C GLY A 133 11.88 -17.06 4.57
N ASP A 134 11.05 -17.76 5.34
CA ASP A 134 10.34 -17.25 6.53
C ASP A 134 11.28 -16.68 7.60
N HIS A 135 12.41 -17.34 7.84
CA HIS A 135 13.37 -16.97 8.88
C HIS A 135 13.83 -15.51 8.77
N PHE A 136 14.12 -15.03 7.55
CA PHE A 136 14.54 -13.65 7.35
C PHE A 136 13.41 -12.66 7.64
N PHE A 137 12.19 -12.92 7.14
CA PHE A 137 11.04 -12.04 7.35
C PHE A 137 10.64 -11.96 8.82
N GLU A 138 10.72 -13.08 9.54
CA GLU A 138 10.50 -13.16 10.98
C GLU A 138 11.59 -12.38 11.75
N ALA A 139 12.87 -12.60 11.44
CA ALA A 139 13.99 -11.89 12.07
C ALA A 139 14.01 -10.37 11.76
N SER A 140 13.58 -9.97 10.57
CA SER A 140 13.51 -8.56 10.14
C SER A 140 12.21 -7.85 10.57
N GLY A 141 11.25 -8.59 11.14
CA GLY A 141 9.96 -8.04 11.55
C GLY A 141 9.08 -7.57 10.39
N ILE A 142 9.36 -8.01 9.15
CA ILE A 142 8.56 -7.71 7.97
C ILE A 142 7.47 -8.77 7.86
N ASN A 143 6.22 -8.42 8.19
CA ASN A 143 5.10 -9.36 8.19
C ASN A 143 4.00 -9.04 7.16
N ALA A 144 4.12 -7.91 6.45
CA ALA A 144 3.14 -7.43 5.50
C ALA A 144 3.77 -6.57 4.40
N PHE A 145 2.97 -6.18 3.42
CA PHE A 145 3.33 -5.19 2.40
C PHE A 145 2.10 -4.34 2.04
N GLY A 146 2.35 -3.13 1.53
CA GLY A 146 1.30 -2.26 1.01
C GLY A 146 0.78 -2.76 -0.34
N ARG A 147 -0.53 -2.70 -0.54
CA ARG A 147 -1.17 -2.96 -1.84
C ARG A 147 -1.54 -1.66 -2.55
N GLU A 148 -1.86 -0.62 -1.80
CA GLU A 148 -2.16 0.69 -2.36
C GLU A 148 -2.05 1.82 -1.33
N VAL A 149 -1.94 3.04 -1.86
CA VAL A 149 -2.21 4.29 -1.19
C VAL A 149 -3.22 5.06 -2.03
N THR A 150 -4.41 5.27 -1.48
CA THR A 150 -5.50 6.04 -2.10
C THR A 150 -5.64 7.37 -1.37
N ASP A 151 -5.38 8.45 -2.09
CA ASP A 151 -5.63 9.81 -1.62
C ASP A 151 -7.13 10.13 -1.73
N MET A 152 -7.72 10.65 -0.65
CA MET A 152 -9.06 11.25 -0.62
C MET A 152 -8.92 12.73 -0.22
N GLU A 153 -10.02 13.48 -0.26
CA GLU A 153 -9.99 14.93 0.00
C GLU A 153 -9.47 15.28 1.41
N SER A 154 -9.92 14.56 2.43
CA SER A 154 -9.59 14.82 3.84
C SER A 154 -8.79 13.71 4.51
N CYS A 155 -8.47 12.62 3.80
CA CYS A 155 -7.71 11.52 4.37
C CYS A 155 -6.92 10.74 3.31
N VAL A 156 -6.02 9.89 3.79
CA VAL A 156 -5.29 8.92 2.98
C VAL A 156 -5.63 7.52 3.47
N ILE A 157 -5.98 6.62 2.56
CA ILE A 157 -6.22 5.21 2.84
C ILE A 157 -5.02 4.41 2.35
N THR A 158 -4.29 3.76 3.26
CA THR A 158 -3.25 2.78 2.93
C THR A 158 -3.82 1.38 3.12
N GLY A 159 -3.97 0.64 2.03
CA GLY A 159 -4.40 -0.75 2.04
C GLY A 159 -3.21 -1.70 1.92
N GLY A 160 -3.24 -2.81 2.63
CA GLY A 160 -2.13 -3.77 2.64
C GLY A 160 -2.54 -5.19 2.99
N GLN A 161 -1.59 -6.10 2.82
CA GLN A 161 -1.78 -7.54 2.97
C GLN A 161 -0.69 -8.13 3.86
N TYR A 162 -1.09 -9.02 4.78
CA TYR A 162 -0.14 -9.81 5.56
C TYR A 162 0.40 -10.98 4.74
N PHE A 163 1.68 -11.30 4.92
CA PHE A 163 2.31 -12.46 4.28
C PHE A 163 1.80 -13.79 4.82
N LYS A 164 1.41 -13.81 6.10
CA LYS A 164 0.78 -14.92 6.83
C LYS A 164 -0.36 -14.33 7.66
N PRO A 165 -1.44 -15.09 7.94
CA PRO A 165 -2.49 -14.63 8.84
C PRO A 165 -1.90 -14.21 10.20
N VAL A 166 -2.34 -13.07 10.73
CA VAL A 166 -1.86 -12.51 12.01
C VAL A 166 -2.96 -12.57 13.05
N MET A 167 -2.71 -13.21 14.19
CA MET A 167 -3.68 -13.33 15.27
C MET A 167 -4.07 -11.95 15.84
N ILE A 168 -5.32 -11.78 16.26
CA ILE A 168 -5.77 -10.55 16.93
C ILE A 168 -5.14 -10.44 18.32
N GLN A 169 -5.03 -11.57 19.04
CA GLN A 169 -4.39 -11.68 20.34
C GLN A 169 -3.32 -12.76 20.27
N ASP A 170 -2.21 -12.57 21.00
CA ASP A 170 -1.03 -13.44 20.88
C ASP A 170 -1.29 -14.91 21.27
N ASP A 171 -2.35 -15.19 22.03
CA ASP A 171 -2.71 -16.51 22.54
C ASP A 171 -4.06 -17.05 21.99
N ASP A 172 -4.68 -16.37 21.01
CA ASP A 172 -5.98 -16.74 20.47
C ASP A 172 -5.95 -16.81 18.93
N ASP A 173 -5.96 -18.03 18.40
CA ASP A 173 -5.99 -18.31 16.96
C ASP A 173 -7.42 -18.37 16.38
N SER A 174 -8.44 -18.10 17.20
CA SER A 174 -9.83 -18.10 16.75
C SER A 174 -10.12 -17.01 15.73
N ILE A 175 -9.36 -15.90 15.75
CA ILE A 175 -9.50 -14.80 14.81
C ILE A 175 -8.13 -14.35 14.27
N VAL A 176 -8.00 -14.36 12.95
CA VAL A 176 -6.78 -13.92 12.25
C VAL A 176 -7.06 -12.81 11.25
N LYS A 177 -6.07 -11.95 11.02
CA LYS A 177 -6.10 -10.82 10.10
C LYS A 177 -5.36 -11.16 8.81
N LEU A 178 -5.96 -10.84 7.68
CA LEU A 178 -5.41 -11.12 6.34
C LEU A 178 -5.06 -9.86 5.56
N TYR A 179 -5.96 -8.88 5.62
CA TYR A 179 -5.78 -7.56 5.02
C TYR A 179 -5.94 -6.49 6.10
N PHE A 180 -5.32 -5.33 5.86
CA PHE A 180 -5.52 -4.16 6.69
C PHE A 180 -5.71 -2.92 5.82
N PHE A 181 -6.46 -1.97 6.34
CA PHE A 181 -6.57 -0.62 5.77
C PHE A 181 -6.37 0.38 6.90
N THR A 182 -5.45 1.32 6.70
CA THR A 182 -5.21 2.41 7.65
C THR A 182 -5.73 3.69 7.04
N VAL A 183 -6.58 4.40 7.80
CA VAL A 183 -7.08 5.72 7.41
C VAL A 183 -6.35 6.75 8.26
N SER A 184 -5.61 7.62 7.59
CA SER A 184 -4.85 8.68 8.24
C SER A 184 -5.30 10.06 7.74
N ASP A 185 -5.24 11.04 8.63
CA ASP A 185 -5.44 12.44 8.29
C ASP A 185 -4.36 12.91 7.30
N VAL A 186 -4.76 13.73 6.32
CA VAL A 186 -3.87 14.14 5.22
C VAL A 186 -2.79 15.12 5.67
N ASP A 187 -3.08 15.95 6.68
CA ASP A 187 -2.20 17.02 7.12
C ASP A 187 -1.24 16.56 8.23
N SER A 188 -1.79 15.91 9.25
CA SER A 188 -1.05 15.47 10.44
C SER A 188 -0.43 14.08 10.28
N THR A 189 -0.86 13.29 9.29
CA THR A 189 -0.51 11.86 9.11
C THR A 189 -0.94 10.97 10.28
N GLU A 190 -1.73 11.49 11.21
CA GLU A 190 -2.24 10.74 12.35
C GLU A 190 -3.23 9.67 11.89
N VAL A 191 -3.13 8.46 12.46
CA VAL A 191 -4.06 7.38 12.13
C VAL A 191 -5.38 7.60 12.86
N LEU A 192 -6.43 7.85 12.10
CA LEU A 192 -7.78 8.07 12.59
C LEU A 192 -8.44 6.75 13.02
N PHE A 193 -8.39 5.74 12.14
CA PHE A 193 -8.95 4.41 12.39
C PHE A 193 -8.38 3.36 11.42
N ARG A 194 -8.61 2.09 11.74
CA ARG A 194 -8.08 0.94 10.97
C ARG A 194 -9.17 -0.07 10.68
N TYR A 195 -9.10 -0.68 9.51
CA TYR A 195 -9.92 -1.84 9.16
C TYR A 195 -9.06 -3.08 9.03
N TYR A 196 -9.63 -4.24 9.33
CA TYR A 196 -9.02 -5.54 9.12
C TYR A 196 -10.01 -6.48 8.43
N LEU A 197 -9.53 -7.26 7.46
CA LEU A 197 -10.25 -8.48 7.10
C LEU A 197 -9.92 -9.54 8.13
N GLU A 198 -10.93 -9.93 8.88
CA GLU A 198 -10.86 -10.90 9.96
C GLU A 198 -11.47 -12.21 9.50
N HIS A 199 -10.78 -13.32 9.79
CA HIS A 199 -11.27 -14.67 9.59
C HIS A 199 -11.50 -15.29 10.95
N VAL A 200 -12.74 -15.65 11.24
CA VAL A 200 -13.16 -16.31 12.47
C VAL A 200 -13.31 -17.79 12.17
N SER A 201 -12.63 -18.64 12.94
CA SER A 201 -12.61 -20.10 12.71
C SER A 201 -13.27 -20.90 13.83
N PHE A 202 -13.44 -20.31 15.02
CA PHE A 202 -13.86 -21.05 16.22
C PHE A 202 -15.38 -21.28 16.33
N LEU A 203 -16.21 -20.28 15.99
CA LEU A 203 -17.68 -20.37 16.13
C LEU A 203 -18.38 -20.60 14.79
N GLU A 204 -17.98 -19.85 13.78
CA GLU A 204 -18.56 -19.88 12.43
C GLU A 204 -17.46 -19.49 11.47
N ASP A 205 -17.10 -20.41 10.57
CA ASP A 205 -16.08 -20.21 9.54
C ASP A 205 -16.52 -19.06 8.63
N SER A 206 -16.02 -17.86 8.92
CA SER A 206 -16.54 -16.64 8.32
C SER A 206 -15.50 -15.53 8.23
N PHE A 207 -15.63 -14.71 7.19
CA PHE A 207 -14.84 -13.53 6.95
C PHE A 207 -15.68 -12.28 7.26
N ALA A 208 -15.10 -11.34 7.99
CA ALA A 208 -15.75 -10.09 8.35
C ALA A 208 -14.80 -8.89 8.22
N LEU A 209 -15.35 -7.73 7.89
CA LEU A 209 -14.63 -6.46 7.91
C LEU A 209 -14.75 -5.84 9.31
N GLY A 210 -13.69 -5.95 10.11
CA GLY A 210 -13.59 -5.29 11.41
C GLY A 210 -13.10 -3.85 11.28
N LEU A 211 -13.63 -2.94 12.09
CA LEU A 211 -13.21 -1.55 12.20
C LEU A 211 -12.79 -1.23 13.63
N VAL A 212 -11.52 -0.88 13.78
CA VAL A 212 -10.89 -0.48 15.03
C VAL A 212 -10.75 1.03 15.08
N THR A 213 -11.36 1.62 16.10
CA THR A 213 -11.32 3.04 16.46
C THR A 213 -10.77 3.19 17.89
N PRO A 214 -10.43 4.40 18.34
CA PRO A 214 -10.10 4.63 19.75
C PRO A 214 -11.19 4.16 20.73
N ASP A 215 -12.45 4.23 20.30
CA ASP A 215 -13.62 3.88 21.12
C ASP A 215 -13.93 2.37 21.14
N GLY A 216 -13.25 1.58 20.31
CA GLY A 216 -13.39 0.13 20.29
C GLY A 216 -13.41 -0.48 18.90
N HIS A 217 -13.88 -1.73 18.85
CA HIS A 217 -13.88 -2.59 17.68
C HIS A 217 -15.31 -2.92 17.26
N THR A 218 -15.69 -2.60 16.02
CA THR A 218 -17.03 -2.83 15.48
C THR A 218 -16.97 -3.53 14.14
N GLN A 219 -17.93 -4.40 13.86
CA GLN A 219 -18.04 -5.08 12.57
C GLN A 219 -18.78 -4.21 11.55
N VAL A 220 -18.21 -4.09 10.35
CA VAL A 220 -18.75 -3.27 9.26
C VAL A 220 -19.50 -4.09 8.23
N GLU A 221 -18.99 -5.27 7.89
CA GLU A 221 -19.55 -6.15 6.86
C GLU A 221 -19.25 -7.64 7.16
N ILE A 222 -20.14 -8.55 6.75
CA ILE A 222 -19.95 -10.02 6.84
C ILE A 222 -19.93 -10.60 5.43
N TYR A 223 -18.85 -11.29 5.09
CA TYR A 223 -18.66 -11.91 3.79
C TYR A 223 -19.04 -13.41 3.76
N GLY A 224 -19.30 -14.01 4.92
CA GLY A 224 -19.60 -15.44 5.05
C GLY A 224 -18.34 -16.31 4.92
N SER A 225 -18.47 -17.57 4.51
CA SER A 225 -17.39 -18.55 4.57
C SER A 225 -16.34 -18.46 3.47
N MET A 226 -16.57 -17.65 2.44
CA MET A 226 -15.63 -17.47 1.32
C MET A 226 -14.82 -16.21 1.52
N CYS A 227 -13.50 -16.31 1.42
CA CYS A 227 -12.62 -15.14 1.51
C CYS A 227 -12.98 -14.15 0.39
N PRO A 228 -13.37 -12.91 0.71
CA PRO A 228 -13.64 -11.90 -0.29
C PRO A 228 -12.34 -11.51 -1.02
N SER A 229 -12.47 -11.04 -2.25
CA SER A 229 -11.33 -10.44 -2.96
C SER A 229 -10.92 -9.11 -2.31
N TYR A 230 -9.64 -8.77 -2.40
CA TYR A 230 -9.12 -7.48 -1.93
C TYR A 230 -9.95 -6.29 -2.44
N TRP A 231 -10.34 -6.32 -3.71
CA TRP A 231 -11.13 -5.26 -4.36
C TRP A 231 -12.54 -5.11 -3.80
N THR A 232 -13.15 -6.21 -3.36
CA THR A 232 -14.46 -6.18 -2.67
C THR A 232 -14.33 -5.45 -1.35
N ILE A 233 -13.34 -5.84 -0.54
CA ILE A 233 -13.07 -5.26 0.78
C ILE A 233 -12.74 -3.77 0.65
N ARG A 234 -11.85 -3.42 -0.30
CA ARG A 234 -11.46 -2.04 -0.60
C ARG A 234 -12.67 -1.15 -0.87
N ARG A 235 -13.61 -1.61 -1.70
CA ARG A 235 -14.82 -0.86 -2.02
C ARG A 235 -15.66 -0.60 -0.76
N ASP A 236 -15.82 -1.61 0.08
CA ASP A 236 -16.63 -1.50 1.29
C ASP A 236 -15.96 -0.60 2.33
N VAL A 237 -14.62 -0.64 2.45
CA VAL A 237 -13.82 0.30 3.25
C VAL A 237 -14.03 1.73 2.78
N ILE A 238 -13.83 2.02 1.48
CA ILE A 238 -14.02 3.37 0.93
C ILE A 238 -15.45 3.86 1.18
N SER A 239 -16.45 3.00 0.95
CA SER A 239 -17.86 3.35 1.22
C SER A 239 -18.10 3.70 2.69
N ASN A 240 -17.50 2.95 3.62
CA ASN A 240 -17.61 3.20 5.05
C ASN A 240 -16.90 4.50 5.46
N VAL A 241 -15.69 4.74 4.92
CA VAL A 241 -14.90 5.96 5.15
C VAL A 241 -15.67 7.19 4.71
N THR A 242 -16.15 7.22 3.46
CA THR A 242 -16.93 8.35 2.93
C THR A 242 -18.16 8.64 3.80
N ARG A 243 -18.89 7.59 4.23
CA ARG A 243 -20.06 7.76 5.10
C ARG A 243 -19.71 8.34 6.47
N ARG A 244 -18.56 7.97 7.02
CA ARG A 244 -18.11 8.44 8.35
C ARG A 244 -17.64 9.88 8.30
N LEU A 245 -16.87 10.26 7.29
CA LEU A 245 -16.36 11.62 7.15
C LEU A 245 -17.50 12.62 6.90
N ASN A 246 -18.47 12.29 6.05
CA ASN A 246 -19.62 13.15 5.82
C ASN A 246 -20.45 13.40 7.10
N ARG A 247 -20.61 12.38 7.96
CA ARG A 247 -21.31 12.53 9.25
C ARG A 247 -20.58 13.44 10.23
N LEU A 248 -19.25 13.46 10.19
CA LEU A 248 -18.45 14.34 11.04
C LEU A 248 -18.64 15.79 10.60
N GLU A 249 -18.56 16.07 9.29
CA GLU A 249 -18.80 17.39 8.71
C GLU A 249 -20.20 17.92 9.04
N ASP A 250 -21.24 17.08 8.92
CA ASP A 250 -22.61 17.44 9.29
C ASP A 250 -22.74 17.79 10.78
N SER A 251 -22.00 17.12 11.67
CA SER A 251 -22.04 17.42 13.11
C SER A 251 -21.40 18.76 13.46
N TYR A 252 -20.28 19.12 12.80
CA TYR A 252 -19.63 20.42 12.98
C TYR A 252 -20.43 21.57 12.33
N ALA A 253 -21.18 21.29 11.25
CA ALA A 253 -22.07 22.26 10.63
C ALA A 253 -23.30 22.57 11.51
N PHE A 254 -23.80 21.58 12.27
CA PHE A 254 -24.95 21.76 13.16
C PHE A 254 -24.60 22.60 14.39
N ASP A 255 -23.43 22.41 14.99
CA ASP A 255 -22.99 23.19 16.16
C ASP A 255 -22.77 24.67 15.81
N CYS A 256 -22.26 24.98 14.62
CA CYS A 256 -22.08 26.36 14.14
C CYS A 256 -23.39 27.14 13.89
N LEU A 257 -24.53 26.45 13.78
CA LEU A 257 -25.84 27.08 13.57
C LEU A 257 -26.63 27.27 14.88
N SER A 258 -26.16 26.69 15.98
CA SER A 258 -26.85 26.76 17.28
C SER A 258 -26.54 28.03 18.08
N ASP A 259 -25.52 28.81 17.68
CA ASP A 259 -25.07 30.01 18.40
C ASP A 259 -25.81 31.31 18.03
N TYR A 260 -26.83 31.27 17.15
CA TYR A 260 -27.54 32.48 16.71
C TYR A 260 -28.92 32.74 17.36
N ASP A 261 -29.38 31.91 18.30
CA ASP A 261 -30.64 32.13 19.03
C ASP A 261 -30.40 32.57 20.50
N THR A 262 -29.77 33.73 20.69
CA THR A 262 -29.90 34.48 21.95
C THR A 262 -30.79 35.71 21.71
N PRO A 263 -32.00 35.79 22.30
CA PRO A 263 -32.84 36.96 22.15
C PRO A 263 -32.21 38.15 22.89
N LEU A 264 -31.97 39.24 22.15
CA LEU A 264 -31.49 40.50 22.71
C LEU A 264 -32.47 41.03 23.78
N PRO A 265 -31.97 41.59 24.90
CA PRO A 265 -32.83 42.14 25.93
C PRO A 265 -33.54 43.40 25.39
N MET A 266 -34.88 43.37 25.42
CA MET A 266 -35.70 44.55 25.16
C MET A 266 -35.36 45.65 26.16
N ARG A 267 -35.06 46.85 25.65
CA ARG A 267 -35.01 48.09 26.43
C ARG A 267 -36.37 48.77 26.46
#